data_AF-A0A397S0H7-F1
#
_entry.id   AF-A0A397S0H7-F1
#
_cell.length_a   1.000
_cell.length_b   1.000
_cell.length_c   1.000
_cell.angle_alpha   90.00
_cell.angle_beta   90.00
_cell.angle_gamma   90.00
#
_symmetry.space_group_name_H-M   'P 1'
#
loop_
_entity.id
_entity.type
_entity.pdbx_description
1 polymer ?
#
loop_
_entity_poly.entity_id
_entity_poly.type
_entity_poly.pdbx_seq_one_letter_code
_entity_poly.pdbx_strand_id
1 'polypeptide(L)'
;MASKNAILLAAAMTEVSNNQVITHQDYITRKFGNVRYQELDTNALHQSHLIGGPVPNNNNRVNTQQANTVNNNNNNNNNNNNNGEITLSIKPLSGKAFKIRVKPTDTIYQVKQKIQNEQGILPEAQRLLFQGNQLENGKSVTSYEIQDNTEVFLVLRQRGGEDIYFIHSDHLDPQYDCDFTNIRDVGKTFMRGAFEYKRPCGWNRLALKVLNKYENNIWLGVGGTRRDGTASCQNEWPVSYHGTSRHNNNTIADDGFNYGGNKNFNFTHGIYSTPDVNVALKYATRFVHEGNNYAVLFQNRVNPINLERIIAPNGAGEYWVSRNGGDVRSYGICIKKV
;
A
#
# COMPACT_ATOMS: atom_id res chain seq x y z
N MET A 1 -30.92 -1.22 -0.37
CA MET A 1 -30.01 -0.05 -0.38
C MET A 1 -28.67 -0.48 0.19
N ALA A 2 -27.57 0.03 -0.33
CA ALA A 2 -26.25 -0.22 0.26
C ALA A 2 -26.19 0.33 1.70
N SER A 3 -25.39 -0.30 2.57
CA SER A 3 -25.18 0.20 3.92
C SER A 3 -24.38 1.51 3.88
N LYS A 4 -24.54 2.38 4.90
CA LYS A 4 -23.76 3.61 5.03
C LYS A 4 -22.24 3.33 5.01
N ASN A 5 -21.80 2.26 5.67
CA ASN A 5 -20.41 1.82 5.67
C ASN A 5 -19.91 1.45 4.26
N ALA A 6 -20.71 0.72 3.47
CA ALA A 6 -20.33 0.35 2.11
C ALA A 6 -20.23 1.56 1.18
N ILE A 7 -21.14 2.52 1.31
CA ILE A 7 -21.11 3.77 0.53
C ILE A 7 -19.87 4.61 0.90
N LEU A 8 -19.61 4.78 2.20
CA LEU A 8 -18.45 5.52 2.67
C LEU A 8 -17.13 4.84 2.27
N LEU A 9 -17.09 3.51 2.27
CA LEU A 9 -15.94 2.74 1.78
C LEU A 9 -15.73 2.96 0.28
N ALA A 10 -16.78 2.91 -0.53
CA ALA A 10 -16.68 3.15 -1.97
C ALA A 10 -16.16 4.58 -2.27
N ALA A 11 -16.61 5.59 -1.51
CA ALA A 11 -16.08 6.94 -1.61
C ALA A 11 -14.59 7.01 -1.23
N ALA A 12 -14.19 6.34 -0.14
CA ALA A 12 -12.79 6.30 0.29
C ALA A 12 -11.89 5.60 -0.74
N MET A 13 -12.33 4.47 -1.29
CA MET A 13 -11.55 3.73 -2.31
C MET A 13 -11.53 4.46 -3.65
N THR A 14 -12.52 5.29 -3.94
CA THR A 14 -12.51 6.18 -5.11
C THR A 14 -11.33 7.15 -5.02
N GLU A 15 -11.18 7.81 -3.86
CA GLU A 15 -10.07 8.74 -3.64
C GLU A 15 -8.72 8.02 -3.64
N VAL A 16 -8.59 6.89 -2.93
CA VAL A 16 -7.33 6.13 -2.85
C VAL A 16 -6.88 5.66 -4.23
N SER A 17 -7.78 5.04 -5.00
CA SER A 17 -7.45 4.49 -6.32
C SER A 17 -7.37 5.54 -7.42
N ASN A 18 -7.90 6.74 -7.19
CA ASN A 18 -8.15 7.77 -8.19
C ASN A 18 -8.90 7.21 -9.41
N ASN A 19 -9.92 6.39 -9.13
CA ASN A 19 -10.86 5.77 -10.07
C ASN A 19 -12.23 5.70 -9.43
N GLN A 20 -13.30 5.76 -10.22
CA GLN A 20 -14.64 5.63 -9.65
C GLN A 20 -14.85 4.23 -9.08
N VAL A 21 -15.18 4.17 -7.79
CA VAL A 21 -15.54 2.94 -7.08
C VAL A 21 -16.98 3.05 -6.57
N ILE A 22 -17.79 2.03 -6.83
CA ILE A 22 -19.18 1.94 -6.34
C ILE A 22 -19.38 0.71 -5.44
N THR A 23 -20.52 0.65 -4.78
CA THR A 23 -20.89 -0.51 -3.95
C THR A 23 -21.33 -1.70 -4.82
N HIS A 24 -21.23 -2.92 -4.30
CA HIS A 24 -21.78 -4.10 -4.97
C HIS A 24 -23.28 -3.93 -5.30
N GLN A 25 -24.04 -3.32 -4.40
CA GLN A 25 -25.47 -3.08 -4.59
C GLN A 25 -25.74 -2.08 -5.72
N ASP A 26 -24.94 -1.02 -5.84
CA ASP A 26 -25.06 -0.07 -6.95
C ASP A 26 -24.75 -0.76 -8.27
N TYR A 27 -23.73 -1.62 -8.33
CA TYR A 27 -23.42 -2.41 -9.52
C TYR A 27 -24.60 -3.29 -9.96
N ILE A 28 -25.23 -4.01 -9.02
CA ILE A 28 -26.39 -4.86 -9.33
C ILE A 28 -27.59 -4.04 -9.82
N THR A 29 -27.76 -2.81 -9.33
CA THR A 29 -28.98 -2.02 -9.56
C THR A 29 -28.87 -0.99 -10.68
N ARG A 30 -27.66 -0.56 -11.03
CA ARG A 30 -27.42 0.47 -12.06
C ARG A 30 -26.95 -0.19 -13.36
N LYS A 31 -27.81 -0.22 -14.38
CA LYS A 31 -27.45 -0.62 -15.74
C LYS A 31 -27.13 0.61 -16.60
N PHE A 32 -25.99 1.25 -16.36
CA PHE A 32 -25.52 2.28 -17.29
C PHE A 32 -25.03 1.63 -18.59
N GLY A 33 -25.50 2.10 -19.74
CA GLY A 33 -25.00 1.69 -21.06
C GLY A 33 -23.64 2.32 -21.35
N ASN A 34 -22.76 1.60 -22.06
CA ASN A 34 -21.38 2.01 -22.39
C ASN A 34 -20.42 2.19 -21.20
N VAL A 35 -20.68 1.50 -20.08
CA VAL A 35 -19.81 1.46 -18.89
C VAL A 35 -19.20 0.08 -18.77
N ARG A 36 -17.88 0.01 -18.53
CA ARG A 36 -17.19 -1.25 -18.23
C ARG A 36 -17.03 -1.36 -16.72
N TYR A 37 -17.66 -2.38 -16.15
CA TYR A 37 -17.53 -2.67 -14.73
C TYR A 37 -16.42 -3.67 -14.49
N GLN A 38 -15.61 -3.40 -13.46
CA GLN A 38 -14.53 -4.27 -13.03
C GLN A 38 -14.64 -4.49 -11.54
N GLU A 39 -14.50 -5.74 -11.10
CA GLU A 39 -14.39 -6.02 -9.68
C GLU A 39 -13.06 -5.45 -9.15
N LEU A 40 -13.11 -4.77 -8.00
CA LEU A 40 -11.93 -4.26 -7.32
C LEU A 40 -11.35 -5.33 -6.41
N ASP A 41 -10.18 -5.85 -6.75
CA ASP A 41 -9.39 -6.68 -5.86
C ASP A 41 -8.77 -5.79 -4.76
N THR A 42 -9.30 -5.92 -3.55
CA THR A 42 -8.88 -5.10 -2.40
C THR A 42 -7.43 -5.34 -2.00
N ASN A 43 -6.90 -6.54 -2.24
CA ASN A 43 -5.50 -6.86 -1.96
C ASN A 43 -4.58 -6.23 -3.01
N ALA A 44 -4.94 -6.28 -4.29
CA ALA A 44 -4.22 -5.59 -5.36
C ALA A 44 -4.22 -4.06 -5.12
N LEU A 45 -5.36 -3.49 -4.74
CA LEU A 45 -5.44 -2.08 -4.38
C LEU A 45 -4.51 -1.75 -3.21
N HIS A 46 -4.58 -2.50 -2.11
CA HIS A 46 -3.70 -2.29 -0.96
C HIS A 46 -2.22 -2.38 -1.33
N GLN A 47 -1.80 -3.47 -1.99
CA GLN A 47 -0.39 -3.71 -2.34
C GLN A 47 0.14 -2.64 -3.31
N SER A 48 -0.69 -2.16 -4.25
CA SER A 48 -0.31 -1.07 -5.16
C SER A 48 -0.04 0.26 -4.47
N HIS A 49 -0.56 0.45 -3.26
CA HIS A 49 -0.42 1.68 -2.46
C HIS A 49 0.46 1.49 -1.22
N LEU A 50 1.09 0.34 -1.03
CA LEU A 50 2.14 0.19 -0.02
C LEU A 50 3.34 1.02 -0.42
N ILE A 51 3.64 2.05 0.37
CA ILE A 51 4.72 2.98 0.10
C ILE A 51 6.03 2.35 0.57
N GLY A 52 6.87 2.03 -0.42
CA GLY A 52 8.24 1.60 -0.20
C GLY A 52 9.22 2.75 -0.37
N GLY A 53 10.36 2.64 0.30
CA GLY A 53 11.48 3.55 0.10
C GLY A 53 12.82 2.89 0.39
N PRO A 54 13.93 3.56 0.03
CA PRO A 54 15.25 3.16 0.48
C PRO A 54 15.28 3.12 2.01
N VAL A 55 16.18 2.32 2.57
CA VAL A 55 16.43 2.30 4.02
C VAL A 55 17.81 2.85 4.34
N PRO A 56 18.01 3.49 5.51
CA PRO A 56 19.33 3.98 5.88
C PRO A 56 20.35 2.85 5.99
N ASN A 57 21.62 3.13 5.68
CA ASN A 57 22.72 2.21 5.91
C ASN A 57 23.98 3.03 6.23
N ASN A 58 24.86 2.50 7.09
CA ASN A 58 26.09 3.15 7.54
C ASN A 58 26.99 3.64 6.39
N ASN A 59 26.89 3.06 5.19
CA ASN A 59 27.76 3.38 4.07
C ASN A 59 27.31 4.59 3.22
N ASN A 60 26.06 5.06 3.34
CA ASN A 60 25.47 6.05 2.41
C ASN A 60 25.34 7.47 2.97
N ARG A 61 25.91 7.77 4.15
CA ARG A 61 25.82 9.10 4.79
C ARG A 61 27.05 10.00 4.60
N VAL A 62 27.89 9.72 3.61
CA VAL A 62 28.85 10.69 3.05
C VAL A 62 28.28 11.15 1.71
N ASN A 63 27.54 12.27 1.69
CA ASN A 63 27.17 13.12 0.52
C ASN A 63 25.73 13.67 0.56
N THR A 64 25.30 14.26 1.68
CA THR A 64 24.12 15.15 1.67
C THR A 64 24.41 16.50 2.33
N GLN A 65 25.62 17.04 2.12
CA GLN A 65 25.91 18.47 2.22
C GLN A 65 27.00 18.82 1.21
N GLN A 66 26.62 19.10 -0.03
CA GLN A 66 27.26 20.04 -0.97
C GLN A 66 26.68 19.83 -2.37
N ALA A 67 25.61 20.56 -2.68
CA ALA A 67 25.43 21.04 -4.04
C ALA A 67 26.48 22.13 -4.25
N ASN A 68 27.58 21.80 -4.95
CA ASN A 68 28.30 22.67 -5.90
C ASN A 68 29.68 22.07 -6.29
N THR A 69 29.91 22.03 -7.62
CA THR A 69 31.19 22.17 -8.32
C THR A 69 31.98 20.91 -8.74
N VAL A 70 31.84 20.62 -10.05
CA VAL A 70 32.86 20.32 -11.08
C VAL A 70 33.45 18.90 -11.23
N ASN A 71 33.29 18.43 -12.48
CA ASN A 71 33.97 17.36 -13.19
C ASN A 71 35.42 17.08 -12.78
N ASN A 72 35.78 15.78 -12.72
CA ASN A 72 36.84 15.26 -13.59
C ASN A 72 36.75 13.74 -13.76
N ASN A 73 36.95 13.34 -15.01
CA ASN A 73 36.96 11.96 -15.50
C ASN A 73 38.06 11.12 -14.83
N ASN A 74 37.77 9.84 -14.61
CA ASN A 74 38.64 8.77 -15.11
C ASN A 74 37.86 7.45 -15.22
N ASN A 75 37.91 6.90 -16.44
CA ASN A 75 37.44 5.58 -16.82
C ASN A 75 38.14 4.49 -16.02
N ASN A 76 37.38 3.49 -15.54
CA ASN A 76 37.56 2.10 -15.96
C ASN A 76 36.53 1.16 -15.32
N ASN A 77 36.01 0.27 -16.18
CA ASN A 77 35.59 -1.10 -15.89
C ASN A 77 34.28 -1.34 -15.15
N ASN A 78 33.19 -1.40 -15.92
CA ASN A 78 32.63 -2.67 -16.41
C ASN A 78 31.20 -2.40 -16.86
N ASN A 79 31.04 -2.10 -18.16
CA ASN A 79 29.74 -2.29 -18.81
C ASN A 79 29.49 -3.80 -18.93
N ASN A 80 29.11 -4.42 -17.81
CA ASN A 80 28.22 -5.55 -17.86
C ASN A 80 26.91 -5.01 -18.41
N ASN A 81 26.80 -4.97 -19.73
CA ASN A 81 25.53 -4.94 -20.42
C ASN A 81 24.74 -6.15 -19.90
N ASN A 82 23.97 -5.95 -18.84
CA ASN A 82 22.86 -6.80 -18.47
C ASN A 82 21.78 -6.60 -19.55
N ASN A 83 22.08 -7.05 -20.76
CA ASN A 83 21.19 -7.13 -21.92
C ASN A 83 20.21 -8.31 -21.80
N GLY A 84 20.17 -8.97 -20.64
CA GLY A 84 19.13 -9.94 -20.33
C GLY A 84 17.80 -9.21 -20.17
N GLU A 85 16.81 -9.61 -20.97
CA GLU A 85 15.44 -9.22 -20.71
C GLU A 85 15.02 -9.72 -19.33
N ILE A 86 14.33 -8.87 -18.59
CA ILE A 86 13.68 -9.25 -17.33
C ILE A 86 12.18 -9.41 -17.57
N THR A 87 11.54 -10.19 -16.72
CA THR A 87 10.10 -10.44 -16.74
C THR A 87 9.43 -9.58 -15.66
N LEU A 88 8.44 -8.78 -16.04
CA LEU A 88 7.57 -8.07 -15.09
C LEU A 88 6.26 -8.83 -14.93
N SER A 89 5.77 -8.92 -13.70
CA SER A 89 4.40 -9.36 -13.40
C SER A 89 3.51 -8.13 -13.31
N ILE A 90 2.65 -7.90 -14.31
CA ILE A 90 1.72 -6.78 -14.35
C ILE A 90 0.42 -7.19 -13.70
N LYS A 91 0.03 -6.53 -12.62
CA LYS A 91 -1.18 -6.84 -11.86
C LYS A 91 -2.21 -5.71 -11.92
N PRO A 92 -3.31 -5.89 -12.66
CA PRO A 92 -4.43 -4.97 -12.61
C PRO A 92 -5.06 -4.89 -11.22
N LEU A 93 -5.77 -3.80 -10.92
CA LEU A 93 -6.60 -3.73 -9.72
C LEU A 93 -7.77 -4.72 -9.71
N SER A 94 -8.06 -5.38 -10.84
CA SER A 94 -8.99 -6.51 -10.91
C SER A 94 -8.36 -7.86 -10.52
N GLY A 95 -7.07 -7.87 -10.15
CA GLY A 95 -6.42 -9.00 -9.48
C GLY A 95 -5.54 -9.89 -10.36
N LYS A 96 -6.05 -10.41 -11.48
CA LYS A 96 -5.32 -11.43 -12.28
C LYS A 96 -4.11 -10.83 -12.99
N ALA A 97 -2.91 -11.21 -12.55
CA ALA A 97 -1.66 -10.77 -13.15
C ALA A 97 -1.34 -11.47 -14.48
N PHE A 98 -0.57 -10.80 -15.33
CA PHE A 98 0.02 -11.32 -16.56
C PHE A 98 1.50 -10.91 -16.64
N LYS A 99 2.30 -11.61 -17.46
CA LYS A 99 3.74 -11.38 -17.55
C LYS A 99 4.13 -10.71 -18.86
N ILE A 100 5.08 -9.78 -18.82
CA ILE A 100 5.68 -9.16 -20.01
C ILE A 100 7.21 -9.20 -19.91
N ARG A 101 7.89 -9.29 -21.05
CA ARG A 101 9.37 -9.17 -21.13
C ARG A 101 9.77 -7.73 -21.47
N VAL A 102 10.67 -7.17 -20.68
CA VAL A 102 11.18 -5.80 -20.85
C VAL A 102 12.70 -5.80 -20.76
N LYS A 103 13.32 -4.79 -21.37
CA LYS A 103 14.73 -4.50 -21.13
C LYS A 103 14.86 -3.59 -19.91
N PRO A 104 15.91 -3.75 -19.10
CA PRO A 104 16.19 -2.83 -18.00
C PRO A 104 16.28 -1.34 -18.44
N THR A 105 16.67 -1.10 -19.70
CA THR A 105 16.77 0.23 -20.31
C THR A 105 15.47 0.74 -20.95
N ASP A 106 14.42 -0.08 -21.04
CA ASP A 106 13.14 0.39 -21.58
C ASP A 106 12.61 1.54 -20.73
N THR A 107 12.12 2.58 -21.39
CA THR A 107 11.34 3.63 -20.74
C THR A 107 10.00 3.09 -20.28
N ILE A 108 9.40 3.69 -19.25
CA ILE A 108 8.06 3.33 -18.81
C ILE A 108 7.03 3.48 -19.95
N TYR A 109 7.23 4.43 -20.88
CA TYR A 109 6.38 4.51 -22.07
C TYR A 109 6.48 3.26 -22.96
N GLN A 110 7.69 2.74 -23.20
CA GLN A 110 7.89 1.49 -23.94
C GLN A 110 7.31 0.27 -23.22
N VAL A 111 7.39 0.23 -21.88
CA VAL A 111 6.71 -0.80 -21.07
C VAL A 111 5.20 -0.76 -21.30
N LYS A 112 4.59 0.44 -21.32
CA LYS A 112 3.16 0.61 -21.62
C LYS A 112 2.77 0.17 -23.03
N GLN A 113 3.63 0.42 -24.02
CA GLN A 113 3.41 -0.11 -25.39
C GLN A 113 3.42 -1.64 -25.41
N LYS A 114 4.30 -2.30 -24.65
CA LYS A 114 4.29 -3.76 -24.51
C LYS A 114 2.99 -4.26 -23.87
N ILE A 115 2.50 -3.57 -22.84
CA ILE A 115 1.20 -3.87 -22.23
C ILE A 115 0.05 -3.66 -23.24
N GLN A 116 0.11 -2.63 -24.09
CA GLN A 116 -0.86 -2.43 -25.15
C GLN A 116 -0.90 -3.61 -26.12
N ASN A 117 0.27 -4.12 -26.54
CA ASN A 117 0.35 -5.27 -27.44
C ASN A 117 -0.26 -6.53 -26.83
N GLU A 118 -0.12 -6.71 -25.52
CA GLU A 118 -0.61 -7.90 -24.80
C GLU A 118 -2.10 -7.81 -24.39
N GLN A 119 -2.59 -6.62 -24.04
CA GLN A 119 -3.92 -6.43 -23.42
C GLN A 119 -4.85 -5.53 -24.24
N GLY A 120 -4.37 -4.88 -25.30
CA GLY A 120 -5.13 -3.93 -26.11
C GLY A 120 -5.40 -2.58 -25.45
N ILE A 121 -4.74 -2.28 -24.32
CA ILE A 121 -4.99 -1.07 -23.51
C ILE A 121 -4.04 0.03 -23.95
N LEU A 122 -4.56 1.18 -24.38
CA LEU A 122 -3.73 2.28 -24.88
C LEU A 122 -2.78 2.85 -23.79
N PRO A 123 -1.53 3.22 -24.11
CA PRO A 123 -0.53 3.68 -23.13
C PRO A 123 -0.99 4.86 -22.26
N GLU A 124 -1.76 5.78 -22.81
CA GLU A 124 -2.33 6.93 -22.11
C GLU A 124 -3.41 6.54 -21.10
N ALA A 125 -4.09 5.41 -21.32
CA ALA A 125 -5.05 4.81 -20.41
C ALA A 125 -4.37 4.00 -19.29
N GLN A 126 -3.04 3.79 -19.36
CA GLN A 126 -2.30 3.03 -18.36
C GLN A 126 -1.61 3.93 -17.33
N ARG A 127 -1.87 3.65 -16.05
CA ARG A 127 -1.10 4.14 -14.91
C ARG A 127 -0.41 2.96 -14.24
N LEU A 128 0.92 2.95 -14.27
CA LEU A 128 1.70 1.91 -13.61
C LEU A 128 2.14 2.40 -12.23
N LEU A 129 1.98 1.56 -11.22
CA LEU A 129 2.38 1.84 -9.83
C LEU A 129 3.40 0.79 -9.38
N PHE A 130 4.44 1.24 -8.69
CA PHE A 130 5.41 0.39 -8.01
C PHE A 130 5.75 1.02 -6.66
N GLN A 131 5.67 0.22 -5.58
CA GLN A 131 5.98 0.66 -4.21
C GLN A 131 5.23 1.95 -3.81
N GLY A 132 3.95 2.06 -4.19
CA GLY A 132 3.11 3.22 -3.89
C GLY A 132 3.37 4.45 -4.78
N ASN A 133 4.36 4.38 -5.69
CA ASN A 133 4.72 5.48 -6.58
C ASN A 133 4.22 5.25 -8.01
N GLN A 134 3.72 6.31 -8.64
CA GLN A 134 3.40 6.28 -10.06
C GLN A 134 4.68 6.31 -10.91
N LEU A 135 4.77 5.37 -11.85
CA LEU A 135 5.86 5.32 -12.81
C LEU A 135 5.69 6.40 -13.90
N GLU A 136 6.77 7.12 -14.18
CA GLU A 136 6.82 8.25 -15.10
C GLU A 136 7.33 7.81 -16.47
N ASN A 137 6.62 8.21 -17.53
CA ASN A 137 6.89 7.77 -18.91
C ASN A 137 8.35 7.94 -19.36
N GLY A 138 9.04 8.99 -18.91
CA GLY A 138 10.42 9.32 -19.33
C GLY A 138 11.52 8.59 -18.55
N LYS A 139 11.19 7.87 -17.48
CA LYS A 139 12.16 7.12 -16.66
C LYS A 139 12.32 5.69 -17.16
N SER A 140 13.46 5.05 -16.90
CA SER A 140 13.72 3.66 -17.29
C SER A 140 13.26 2.68 -16.20
N VAL A 141 13.09 1.41 -16.54
CA VAL A 141 12.81 0.33 -15.57
C VAL A 141 13.87 0.30 -14.45
N THR A 142 15.15 0.38 -14.80
CA THR A 142 16.26 0.39 -13.81
C THR A 142 16.28 1.60 -12.89
N SER A 143 15.78 2.75 -13.33
CA SER A 143 15.74 3.96 -12.50
C SER A 143 14.80 3.84 -11.29
N TYR A 144 13.89 2.86 -11.32
CA TYR A 144 13.01 2.50 -10.22
C TYR A 144 13.50 1.29 -9.42
N GLU A 145 14.71 0.79 -9.70
CA GLU A 145 15.26 -0.42 -9.07
C GLU A 145 14.38 -1.67 -9.24
N ILE A 146 13.56 -1.70 -10.30
CA ILE A 146 12.70 -2.84 -10.62
C ILE A 146 13.56 -4.02 -11.06
N GLN A 147 13.38 -5.16 -10.39
CA GLN A 147 14.12 -6.40 -10.63
C GLN A 147 13.29 -7.42 -11.41
N ASP A 148 13.93 -8.51 -11.84
CA ASP A 148 13.22 -9.63 -12.47
C ASP A 148 12.12 -10.20 -11.57
N ASN A 149 10.98 -10.54 -12.18
CA ASN A 149 9.75 -10.99 -11.52
C ASN A 149 9.12 -10.01 -10.52
N THR A 150 9.48 -8.73 -10.58
CA THR A 150 8.81 -7.68 -9.78
C THR A 150 7.35 -7.54 -10.19
N GLU A 151 6.47 -7.37 -9.20
CA GLU A 151 5.06 -7.04 -9.41
C GLU A 151 4.89 -5.52 -9.59
N VAL A 152 4.35 -5.12 -10.74
CA VAL A 152 4.00 -3.73 -11.07
C VAL A 152 2.49 -3.66 -11.26
N PHE A 153 1.84 -2.71 -10.61
CA PHE A 153 0.39 -2.61 -10.64
C PHE A 153 -0.07 -1.77 -11.82
N LEU A 154 -1.10 -2.25 -12.53
CA LEU A 154 -1.75 -1.54 -13.61
C LEU A 154 -3.10 -0.98 -13.12
N VAL A 155 -3.20 0.34 -13.16
CA VAL A 155 -4.43 1.08 -12.89
C VAL A 155 -4.87 1.74 -14.19
N LEU A 156 -6.14 1.61 -14.54
CA LEU A 156 -6.66 2.26 -15.75
C LEU A 156 -6.97 3.73 -15.47
N ARG A 157 -6.87 4.57 -16.50
CA ARG A 157 -7.30 5.96 -16.46
C ARG A 157 -8.63 6.09 -17.19
N GLN A 158 -9.56 6.79 -16.59
CA GLN A 158 -10.85 7.07 -17.20
C GLN A 158 -10.71 8.12 -18.31
N ARG A 159 -10.85 7.74 -19.59
CA ARG A 159 -11.21 8.64 -20.70
C ARG A 159 -11.97 7.89 -21.80
N GLY A 160 -13.20 8.34 -22.09
CA GLY A 160 -13.96 7.96 -23.29
C GLY A 160 -14.96 6.81 -23.12
N GLY A 161 -14.86 6.04 -22.03
CA GLY A 161 -15.86 5.11 -21.51
C GLY A 161 -15.65 4.99 -20.00
N GLU A 162 -16.73 4.94 -19.21
CA GLU A 162 -16.60 4.89 -17.75
C GLU A 162 -16.14 3.48 -17.35
N ASP A 163 -14.85 3.31 -17.04
CA ASP A 163 -14.37 2.17 -16.27
C ASP A 163 -14.74 2.41 -14.81
N ILE A 164 -15.68 1.64 -14.29
CA ILE A 164 -16.16 1.72 -12.90
C ILE A 164 -15.74 0.47 -12.15
N TYR A 165 -15.01 0.66 -11.06
CA TYR A 165 -14.74 -0.42 -10.13
C TYR A 165 -15.91 -0.62 -9.18
N PHE A 166 -16.19 -1.86 -8.78
CA PHE A 166 -17.11 -2.13 -7.68
C PHE A 166 -16.45 -3.05 -6.65
N ILE A 167 -16.75 -2.81 -5.38
CA ILE A 167 -16.28 -3.68 -4.29
C ILE A 167 -17.32 -4.77 -4.10
N HIS A 168 -17.03 -5.99 -4.58
CA HIS A 168 -17.90 -7.15 -4.34
C HIS A 168 -18.03 -7.42 -2.83
N SER A 169 -19.22 -7.83 -2.39
CA SER A 169 -19.50 -8.08 -0.97
C SER A 169 -18.59 -9.14 -0.35
N ASP A 170 -18.11 -10.10 -1.16
CA ASP A 170 -17.22 -11.17 -0.72
C ASP A 170 -15.80 -10.70 -0.38
N HIS A 171 -15.48 -9.43 -0.66
CA HIS A 171 -14.23 -8.80 -0.18
C HIS A 171 -14.38 -8.17 1.19
N LEU A 172 -15.60 -8.10 1.73
CA LEU A 172 -15.89 -7.49 3.03
C LEU A 172 -16.32 -8.57 4.02
N ASP A 173 -16.10 -8.31 5.32
CA ASP A 173 -16.56 -9.21 6.37
C ASP A 173 -17.29 -8.45 7.49
N PRO A 174 -18.47 -7.87 7.22
CA PRO A 174 -19.10 -6.87 8.09
C PRO A 174 -19.38 -7.35 9.53
N GLN A 175 -19.44 -8.66 9.77
CA GLN A 175 -19.55 -9.23 11.12
C GLN A 175 -18.34 -8.89 12.02
N TYR A 176 -17.20 -8.52 11.41
CA TYR A 176 -15.98 -8.09 12.11
C TYR A 176 -15.73 -6.57 11.97
N ASP A 177 -16.69 -5.80 11.46
CA ASP A 177 -16.63 -4.34 11.55
C ASP A 177 -16.61 -3.94 13.03
N CYS A 178 -15.87 -2.89 13.35
CA CYS A 178 -15.75 -2.39 14.71
C CYS A 178 -15.78 -0.86 14.70
N ASP A 179 -16.79 -0.28 15.33
CA ASP A 179 -16.89 1.17 15.50
C ASP A 179 -16.10 1.61 16.74
N PHE A 180 -14.94 2.23 16.53
CA PHE A 180 -14.13 2.81 17.60
C PHE A 180 -14.37 4.32 17.78
N THR A 181 -15.33 4.94 17.07
CA THR A 181 -15.54 6.40 17.08
C THR A 181 -15.68 7.00 18.47
N ASN A 182 -16.38 6.28 19.37
CA ASN A 182 -16.63 6.69 20.75
C ASN A 182 -15.85 5.85 21.79
N ILE A 183 -14.86 5.07 21.34
CA ILE A 183 -14.06 4.21 22.23
C ILE A 183 -12.81 4.95 22.71
N ARG A 184 -12.47 4.76 23.99
CA ARG A 184 -11.19 5.16 24.58
C ARG A 184 -10.60 4.01 25.38
N ASP A 185 -9.30 3.79 25.23
CA ASP A 185 -8.57 2.69 25.87
C ASP A 185 -7.90 3.12 27.18
N VAL A 186 -8.61 3.89 28.01
CA VAL A 186 -8.06 4.38 29.27
C VAL A 186 -7.75 3.21 30.20
N GLY A 187 -6.50 3.08 30.61
CA GLY A 187 -6.04 2.03 31.55
C GLY A 187 -6.02 0.61 30.98
N LYS A 188 -6.12 0.44 29.66
CA LYS A 188 -6.10 -0.89 29.00
C LYS A 188 -5.02 -0.95 27.94
N THR A 189 -4.22 -2.01 27.96
CA THR A 189 -3.24 -2.32 26.93
C THR A 189 -3.68 -3.55 26.17
N PHE A 190 -3.84 -3.42 24.85
CA PHE A 190 -4.16 -4.53 23.96
C PHE A 190 -2.88 -5.02 23.29
N MET A 191 -2.79 -6.31 23.03
CA MET A 191 -1.61 -6.96 22.46
C MET A 191 -1.99 -7.75 21.23
N ARG A 192 -1.20 -7.65 20.17
CA ARG A 192 -1.30 -8.49 18.98
C ARG A 192 0.10 -8.85 18.51
N GLY A 193 0.36 -10.14 18.36
CA GLY A 193 1.64 -10.68 17.90
C GLY A 193 2.81 -10.41 18.83
N ALA A 194 2.54 -10.30 20.14
CA ALA A 194 3.47 -9.84 21.17
C ALA A 194 3.88 -8.35 21.09
N PHE A 195 3.20 -7.54 20.27
CA PHE A 195 3.35 -6.08 20.25
C PHE A 195 2.10 -5.41 20.84
N GLU A 196 2.27 -4.21 21.39
CA GLU A 196 1.14 -3.37 21.78
C GLU A 196 0.31 -3.03 20.54
N TYR A 197 -0.99 -3.33 20.60
CA TYR A 197 -1.98 -2.96 19.62
C TYR A 197 -2.67 -1.68 20.07
N LYS A 198 -2.18 -0.55 19.55
CA LYS A 198 -2.87 0.74 19.66
C LYS A 198 -4.13 0.69 18.78
N ARG A 199 -5.26 0.32 19.36
CA ARG A 199 -6.55 0.25 18.65
C ARG A 199 -6.87 1.60 18.03
N PRO A 200 -7.55 1.65 16.86
CA PRO A 200 -7.79 2.91 16.15
C PRO A 200 -8.95 3.68 16.82
N CYS A 201 -8.79 4.05 18.09
CA CYS A 201 -9.76 4.81 18.86
C CYS A 201 -10.08 6.13 18.15
N GLY A 202 -11.37 6.43 18.01
CA GLY A 202 -11.88 7.54 17.21
C GLY A 202 -12.08 7.25 15.71
N TRP A 203 -11.92 6.00 15.26
CA TRP A 203 -12.11 5.59 13.86
C TRP A 203 -13.22 4.55 13.71
N ASN A 204 -13.90 4.52 12.58
CA ASN A 204 -14.74 3.40 12.19
C ASN A 204 -13.88 2.41 11.38
N ARG A 205 -13.79 1.15 11.82
CA ARG A 205 -12.95 0.13 11.18
C ARG A 205 -13.83 -0.90 10.47
N LEU A 206 -13.69 -0.95 9.15
CA LEU A 206 -14.38 -1.89 8.26
C LEU A 206 -13.49 -3.11 8.02
N ALA A 207 -14.05 -4.31 8.08
CA ALA A 207 -13.31 -5.55 7.92
C ALA A 207 -13.23 -5.99 6.46
N LEU A 208 -12.03 -6.42 6.04
CA LEU A 208 -11.83 -7.09 4.76
C LEU A 208 -11.94 -8.61 4.95
N LYS A 209 -12.53 -9.30 3.96
CA LYS A 209 -12.54 -10.75 3.91
C LYS A 209 -11.16 -11.27 3.53
N VAL A 210 -10.45 -11.83 4.51
CA VAL A 210 -9.04 -12.24 4.37
C VAL A 210 -8.77 -13.70 4.75
N LEU A 211 -9.76 -14.38 5.32
CA LEU A 211 -9.62 -15.80 5.66
C LEU A 211 -9.37 -16.61 4.39
N ASN A 212 -8.39 -17.51 4.47
CA ASN A 212 -7.99 -18.42 3.38
C ASN A 212 -7.49 -17.71 2.10
N LYS A 213 -7.16 -16.41 2.17
CA LYS A 213 -6.53 -15.66 1.07
C LYS A 213 -4.99 -15.68 1.11
N TYR A 214 -4.43 -16.29 2.15
CA TYR A 214 -3.00 -16.46 2.37
C TYR A 214 -2.69 -17.92 2.73
N GLU A 215 -1.41 -18.26 2.89
CA GLU A 215 -0.96 -19.64 3.14
C GLU A 215 -1.57 -20.28 4.41
N ASN A 216 -1.96 -19.48 5.39
CA ASN A 216 -2.72 -19.89 6.57
C ASN A 216 -3.46 -18.69 7.18
N ASN A 217 -4.19 -18.91 8.28
CA ASN A 217 -4.89 -17.86 9.04
C ASN A 217 -4.26 -17.56 10.42
N ILE A 218 -3.10 -18.15 10.74
CA ILE A 218 -2.43 -18.01 12.04
C ILE A 218 -2.05 -16.55 12.29
N TRP A 219 -1.66 -15.82 11.24
CA TRP A 219 -1.33 -14.39 11.30
C TRP A 219 -2.48 -13.50 11.82
N LEU A 220 -3.74 -13.94 11.69
CA LEU A 220 -4.91 -13.26 12.31
C LEU A 220 -5.17 -13.69 13.76
N GLY A 221 -4.50 -14.74 14.21
CA GLY A 221 -4.72 -15.40 15.50
C GLY A 221 -5.79 -16.50 15.46
N VAL A 222 -6.18 -16.98 14.27
CA VAL A 222 -7.16 -18.07 14.15
C VAL A 222 -6.57 -19.36 14.71
N GLY A 223 -7.33 -20.04 15.57
CA GLY A 223 -6.91 -21.26 16.26
C GLY A 223 -5.99 -21.02 17.47
N GLY A 224 -5.60 -19.77 17.74
CA GLY A 224 -4.81 -19.41 18.92
C GLY A 224 -5.69 -19.09 20.13
N THR A 225 -5.24 -19.50 21.32
CA THR A 225 -5.89 -19.13 22.59
C THR A 225 -5.35 -17.79 23.08
N ARG A 226 -6.25 -16.86 23.41
CA ARG A 226 -5.91 -15.63 24.15
C ARG A 226 -6.23 -15.85 25.62
N ARG A 227 -5.35 -15.38 26.51
CA ARG A 227 -5.57 -15.44 27.96
C ARG A 227 -6.79 -14.62 28.40
N ASP A 228 -7.00 -13.50 27.74
CA ASP A 228 -8.09 -12.55 28.00
C ASP A 228 -8.37 -11.72 26.73
N GLY A 229 -9.32 -10.78 26.79
CA GLY A 229 -9.72 -9.96 25.64
C GLY A 229 -8.64 -8.98 25.13
N THR A 230 -7.59 -8.73 25.91
CA THR A 230 -6.50 -7.82 25.53
C THR A 230 -5.25 -8.56 25.11
N ALA A 231 -5.06 -9.80 25.55
CA ALA A 231 -3.88 -10.62 25.27
C ALA A 231 -3.69 -10.96 23.78
N SER A 232 -2.42 -11.20 23.43
CA SER A 232 -2.01 -11.81 22.16
C SER A 232 -2.28 -13.32 22.19
N CYS A 233 -2.37 -13.94 21.02
CA CYS A 233 -2.23 -15.40 20.88
C CYS A 233 -0.91 -15.76 20.17
N GLN A 234 -0.56 -17.05 20.19
CA GLN A 234 0.68 -17.55 19.60
C GLN A 234 0.71 -17.32 18.08
N ASN A 235 1.88 -16.92 17.56
CA ASN A 235 2.19 -16.76 16.13
C ASN A 235 1.33 -15.77 15.33
N GLU A 236 0.39 -15.07 15.97
CA GLU A 236 -0.34 -14.00 15.27
C GLU A 236 0.59 -12.84 14.94
N TRP A 237 0.24 -12.09 13.91
CA TRP A 237 1.05 -10.96 13.46
C TRP A 237 0.65 -9.68 14.20
N PRO A 238 1.58 -8.78 14.54
CA PRO A 238 1.24 -7.47 15.07
C PRO A 238 0.47 -6.60 14.09
N VAL A 239 -0.19 -5.57 14.63
CA VAL A 239 -1.03 -4.65 13.86
C VAL A 239 -0.28 -3.36 13.56
N SER A 240 -0.35 -2.89 12.32
CA SER A 240 0.13 -1.57 11.90
C SER A 240 -0.91 -0.84 11.05
N TYR A 241 -0.64 0.42 10.75
CA TYR A 241 -1.43 1.30 9.92
C TYR A 241 -0.57 1.90 8.82
N HIS A 242 -1.18 2.13 7.66
CA HIS A 242 -0.53 2.70 6.49
C HIS A 242 -1.42 3.77 5.85
N GLY A 243 -0.88 4.98 5.70
CA GLY A 243 -1.50 6.05 4.92
C GLY A 243 -0.91 6.12 3.52
N THR A 244 -1.71 6.48 2.52
CA THR A 244 -1.33 6.43 1.10
C THR A 244 -1.03 7.80 0.48
N SER A 245 -0.99 8.86 1.30
CA SER A 245 -0.78 10.24 0.87
C SER A 245 0.52 10.83 1.42
N ARG A 246 0.84 12.06 1.01
CA ARG A 246 2.00 12.83 1.47
C ARG A 246 1.64 13.74 2.64
N HIS A 247 2.59 13.91 3.56
CA HIS A 247 2.58 14.86 4.65
C HIS A 247 3.81 15.79 4.51
N ASN A 248 3.61 17.11 4.46
CA ASN A 248 4.71 18.06 4.26
C ASN A 248 5.64 17.69 3.08
N ASN A 249 5.04 17.26 1.96
CA ASN A 249 5.69 16.73 0.76
C ASN A 249 6.39 15.36 0.90
N ASN A 250 6.47 14.81 2.11
CA ASN A 250 7.08 13.52 2.40
C ASN A 250 6.05 12.41 2.49
N THR A 251 6.41 11.23 2.01
CA THR A 251 5.67 9.99 2.27
C THR A 251 6.05 9.41 3.64
N ILE A 252 5.31 8.39 4.08
CA ILE A 252 5.67 7.65 5.31
C ILE A 252 7.06 6.99 5.21
N ALA A 253 7.47 6.61 3.99
CA ALA A 253 8.80 6.07 3.75
C ALA A 253 9.89 7.14 3.81
N ASP A 254 9.63 8.34 3.30
CA ASP A 254 10.59 9.46 3.37
C ASP A 254 10.89 9.85 4.82
N ASP A 255 9.86 10.04 5.63
CA ASP A 255 10.03 10.36 7.05
C ASP A 255 10.62 9.17 7.82
N GLY A 256 10.17 7.95 7.55
CA GLY A 256 10.75 6.74 8.12
C GLY A 256 12.25 6.60 7.80
N PHE A 257 12.66 6.89 6.57
CA PHE A 257 14.06 6.92 6.15
C PHE A 257 14.85 8.00 6.89
N ASN A 258 14.32 9.23 6.95
CA ASN A 258 14.95 10.35 7.65
C ASN A 258 15.21 10.02 9.13
N TYR A 259 14.25 9.36 9.78
CA TYR A 259 14.35 8.95 11.18
C TYR A 259 15.13 7.66 11.43
N GLY A 260 15.33 6.82 10.41
CA GLY A 260 16.01 5.52 10.56
C GLY A 260 17.48 5.61 10.94
N GLY A 261 18.09 6.80 10.87
CA GLY A 261 19.42 7.06 11.43
C GLY A 261 20.52 6.20 10.80
N ASN A 262 21.31 5.55 11.64
CA ASN A 262 22.42 4.66 11.25
C ASN A 262 22.03 3.18 11.43
N LYS A 263 20.72 2.88 11.36
CA LYS A 263 20.25 1.51 11.47
C LYS A 263 20.69 0.73 10.24
N ASN A 264 21.24 -0.46 10.44
CA ASN A 264 21.62 -1.36 9.35
C ASN A 264 20.47 -2.30 9.06
N PHE A 265 20.04 -2.34 7.80
CA PHE A 265 19.02 -3.25 7.31
C PHE A 265 19.69 -4.29 6.40
N ASN A 266 19.19 -5.52 6.42
CA ASN A 266 19.65 -6.59 5.53
C ASN A 266 19.09 -6.49 4.10
N PHE A 267 18.48 -5.36 3.77
CA PHE A 267 17.87 -5.02 2.50
C PHE A 267 18.08 -3.53 2.25
N THR A 268 18.07 -3.10 0.98
CA THR A 268 18.27 -1.68 0.63
C THR A 268 16.96 -0.90 0.50
N HIS A 269 15.83 -1.60 0.47
CA HIS A 269 14.50 -1.04 0.27
C HIS A 269 13.45 -1.76 1.13
N GLY A 270 12.52 -1.01 1.72
CA GLY A 270 11.47 -1.59 2.58
C GLY A 270 10.14 -0.84 2.49
N ILE A 271 9.06 -1.52 2.87
CA ILE A 271 7.70 -0.97 2.98
C ILE A 271 7.50 -0.38 4.38
N TYR A 272 7.06 0.87 4.44
CA TYR A 272 6.96 1.61 5.70
C TYR A 272 5.52 1.67 6.21
N SER A 273 5.30 1.33 7.47
CA SER A 273 4.03 1.46 8.19
C SER A 273 4.27 1.96 9.62
N THR A 274 3.25 2.03 10.46
CA THR A 274 3.41 2.44 11.87
C THR A 274 2.41 1.74 12.77
N PRO A 275 2.77 1.38 14.02
CA PRO A 275 1.80 0.85 14.99
C PRO A 275 0.85 1.93 15.53
N ASP A 276 1.11 3.21 15.24
CA ASP A 276 0.34 4.33 15.78
C ASP A 276 -0.55 4.97 14.72
N VAL A 277 -1.87 4.86 14.92
CA VAL A 277 -2.87 5.41 13.99
C VAL A 277 -2.74 6.92 13.80
N ASN A 278 -2.25 7.67 14.79
CA ASN A 278 -2.08 9.12 14.68
C ASN A 278 -0.84 9.49 13.86
N VAL A 279 0.20 8.65 13.89
CA VAL A 279 1.35 8.79 12.99
C VAL A 279 0.89 8.50 11.56
N ALA A 280 0.13 7.42 11.34
CA ALA A 280 -0.40 7.08 10.02
C ALA A 280 -1.36 8.16 9.47
N LEU A 281 -2.16 8.80 10.35
CA LEU A 281 -3.09 9.87 9.98
C LEU A 281 -2.41 11.05 9.27
N LYS A 282 -1.13 11.34 9.57
CA LYS A 282 -0.37 12.38 8.87
C LYS A 282 -0.32 12.13 7.36
N TYR A 283 -0.24 10.85 6.98
CA TYR A 283 -0.15 10.35 5.61
C TYR A 283 -1.49 9.81 5.08
N ALA A 284 -2.60 10.05 5.78
CA ALA A 284 -3.90 9.55 5.35
C ALA A 284 -4.34 10.22 4.04
N THR A 285 -4.95 9.44 3.16
CA THR A 285 -5.74 10.00 2.06
C THR A 285 -6.99 10.64 2.64
N ARG A 286 -7.33 11.84 2.16
CA ARG A 286 -8.47 12.63 2.63
C ARG A 286 -9.47 12.78 1.52
N PHE A 287 -10.76 12.69 1.86
CA PHE A 287 -11.85 12.77 0.88
C PHE A 287 -13.07 13.45 1.48
N VAL A 288 -13.93 13.99 0.61
CA VAL A 288 -15.20 14.60 0.98
C VAL A 288 -16.33 13.63 0.68
N HIS A 289 -17.23 13.45 1.64
CA HIS A 289 -18.44 12.66 1.44
C HIS A 289 -19.60 13.33 2.18
N GLU A 290 -20.72 13.57 1.49
CA GLU A 290 -21.92 14.22 2.06
C GLU A 290 -21.58 15.52 2.84
N GLY A 291 -20.70 16.36 2.27
CA GLY A 291 -20.29 17.63 2.87
C GLY A 291 -19.36 17.54 4.08
N ASN A 292 -18.91 16.34 4.44
CA ASN A 292 -18.00 16.11 5.56
C ASN A 292 -16.62 15.66 5.07
N ASN A 293 -15.57 16.07 5.78
CA ASN A 293 -14.20 15.63 5.51
C ASN A 293 -13.92 14.32 6.24
N TYR A 294 -13.28 13.39 5.55
CA TYR A 294 -12.86 12.12 6.08
C TYR A 294 -11.38 11.86 5.76
N ALA A 295 -10.77 11.00 6.58
CA ALA A 295 -9.47 10.40 6.35
C ALA A 295 -9.62 8.88 6.29
N VAL A 296 -8.84 8.23 5.41
CA VAL A 296 -8.79 6.77 5.29
C VAL A 296 -7.38 6.24 5.45
N LEU A 297 -7.27 5.10 6.16
CA LEU A 297 -6.04 4.36 6.40
C LEU A 297 -6.27 2.86 6.15
N PHE A 298 -5.22 2.18 5.71
CA PHE A 298 -5.19 0.72 5.72
C PHE A 298 -4.73 0.22 7.08
N GLN A 299 -5.47 -0.75 7.64
CA GLN A 299 -5.07 -1.47 8.82
C GLN A 299 -4.49 -2.83 8.42
N ASN A 300 -3.27 -3.07 8.87
CA ASN A 300 -2.44 -4.17 8.42
C ASN A 300 -2.07 -5.11 9.57
N ARG A 301 -1.78 -6.35 9.22
CA ARG A 301 -0.97 -7.28 10.00
C ARG A 301 0.40 -7.36 9.36
N VAL A 302 1.47 -7.28 10.14
CA VAL A 302 2.84 -7.35 9.60
C VAL A 302 3.60 -8.55 10.13
N ASN A 303 4.39 -9.19 9.28
CA ASN A 303 5.18 -10.35 9.66
C ASN A 303 6.26 -9.95 10.69
N PRO A 304 6.21 -10.44 11.94
CA PRO A 304 7.13 -10.00 12.98
C PRO A 304 8.56 -10.52 12.79
N ILE A 305 8.76 -11.58 11.98
CA ILE A 305 10.07 -12.22 11.80
C ILE A 305 11.05 -11.28 11.09
N ASN A 306 10.57 -10.52 10.11
CA ASN A 306 11.39 -9.62 9.27
C ASN A 306 11.09 -8.15 9.54
N LEU A 307 10.48 -7.84 10.70
CA LEU A 307 10.02 -6.50 11.02
C LEU A 307 11.13 -5.67 11.65
N GLU A 308 11.49 -4.57 11.00
CA GLU A 308 12.43 -3.61 11.54
C GLU A 308 11.72 -2.39 12.11
N ARG A 309 12.12 -1.95 13.32
CA ARG A 309 11.50 -0.81 14.01
C ARG A 309 12.41 0.42 14.03
N ILE A 310 11.84 1.58 13.75
CA ILE A 310 12.49 2.88 13.81
C ILE A 310 11.71 3.72 14.82
N ILE A 311 12.37 4.12 15.90
CA ILE A 311 11.79 5.02 16.90
C ILE A 311 12.30 6.41 16.58
N ALA A 312 11.43 7.28 16.07
CA ALA A 312 11.81 8.64 15.71
C ALA A 312 12.09 9.47 16.98
N PRO A 313 13.09 10.36 16.94
CA PRO A 313 13.43 11.21 18.08
C PRO A 313 12.29 12.18 18.40
N ASN A 314 12.33 12.78 19.60
CA ASN A 314 11.44 13.87 20.02
C ASN A 314 9.93 13.54 19.92
N GLY A 315 9.56 12.26 20.03
CA GLY A 315 8.16 11.82 20.00
C GLY A 315 7.51 11.90 18.61
N ALA A 316 8.28 12.03 17.52
CA ALA A 316 7.73 12.16 16.17
C ALA A 316 6.95 10.91 15.69
N GLY A 317 7.20 9.75 16.30
CA GLY A 317 6.46 8.51 16.09
C GLY A 317 7.34 7.27 16.07
N GLU A 318 6.71 6.11 15.89
CA GLU A 318 7.40 4.86 15.58
C GLU A 318 7.04 4.44 14.16
N TYR A 319 8.03 4.00 13.39
CA TYR A 319 7.88 3.53 12.02
C TYR A 319 8.37 2.09 11.93
N TRP A 320 7.65 1.29 11.17
CA TRP A 320 7.88 -0.14 10.97
C TRP A 320 8.24 -0.37 9.52
N VAL A 321 9.29 -1.14 9.29
CA VAL A 321 9.80 -1.44 7.96
C VAL A 321 9.71 -2.93 7.73
N SER A 322 8.94 -3.31 6.72
CA SER A 322 8.80 -4.68 6.24
C SER A 322 9.60 -4.85 4.95
N ARG A 323 10.24 -6.01 4.77
CA ARG A 323 11.16 -6.24 3.64
C ARG A 323 10.46 -6.21 2.28
N ASN A 324 9.23 -6.71 2.19
CA ASN A 324 8.47 -6.78 0.94
C ASN A 324 6.95 -6.73 1.23
N GLY A 325 6.14 -6.59 0.18
CA GLY A 325 4.69 -6.51 0.30
C GLY A 325 4.00 -7.75 0.89
N GLY A 326 4.61 -8.93 0.78
CA GLY A 326 4.08 -10.17 1.37
C GLY A 326 4.14 -10.20 2.91
N ASP A 327 5.03 -9.39 3.49
CA ASP A 327 5.17 -9.19 4.93
C ASP A 327 4.16 -8.16 5.49
N VAL A 328 3.28 -7.61 4.66
CA VAL A 328 2.23 -6.65 5.06
C VAL A 328 0.88 -7.06 4.47
N ARG A 329 -0.08 -7.41 5.32
CA ARG A 329 -1.41 -7.88 4.92
C ARG A 329 -2.48 -6.94 5.43
N SER A 330 -3.19 -6.27 4.54
CA SER A 330 -4.37 -5.51 4.95
C SER A 330 -5.49 -6.45 5.39
N TYR A 331 -6.14 -6.10 6.49
CA TYR A 331 -7.29 -6.85 6.99
C TYR A 331 -8.46 -5.95 7.41
N GLY A 332 -8.26 -4.64 7.37
CA GLY A 332 -9.32 -3.67 7.59
C GLY A 332 -8.98 -2.31 6.98
N ILE A 333 -10.02 -1.48 6.85
CA ILE A 333 -9.96 -0.09 6.41
C ILE A 333 -10.49 0.77 7.54
N CYS A 334 -9.69 1.73 8.01
CA CYS A 334 -10.10 2.68 9.04
C CYS A 334 -10.52 3.99 8.38
N ILE A 335 -11.74 4.46 8.68
CA ILE A 335 -12.27 5.73 8.20
C ILE A 335 -12.64 6.60 9.39
N LYS A 336 -12.21 7.86 9.39
CA LYS A 336 -12.49 8.83 10.44
C LYS A 336 -12.94 10.15 9.84
N LYS A 337 -13.97 10.75 10.44
CA LYS A 337 -14.36 12.13 10.17
C LYS A 337 -13.32 13.07 10.81
N VAL A 338 -12.77 14.02 10.04
CA VAL A 338 -11.60 14.84 10.42
C VAL A 338 -11.87 16.34 10.40
#